data_AF-A0A954V9L1-F1
#
_entry.id   AF-A0A954V9L1-F1
#
_cell.length_a   1.000
_cell.length_b   1.000
_cell.length_c   1.000
_cell.angle_alpha   90.00
_cell.angle_beta   90.00
_cell.angle_gamma   90.00
#
_symmetry.space_group_name_H-M   'P 1'
#
loop_
_entity.id
_entity.type
_entity.pdbx_description
1 polymer ?
#
loop_
_entity_poly.entity_id
_entity_poly.type
_entity_poly.pdbx_seq_one_letter_code
_entity_poly.pdbx_strand_id
1 'polypeptide(L)' 'VDAADYTVWKDNFGSNTALAADGNLNGVVDAADYTIWKDNFGFAAAANLAIAVPEPAALCMITTILTMVCLLRRRTRMY' A
#
# COMPACT_ATOMS: atom_id res chain seq x y z
N VAL A 1 12.89 -1.84 -2.10
CA VAL A 1 12.34 -2.26 -3.39
C VAL A 1 10.90 -1.83 -3.47
N ASP A 2 10.62 -0.80 -4.26
CA ASP A 2 9.30 -0.19 -4.36
C ASP A 2 8.84 -0.01 -5.82
N ALA A 3 7.69 0.65 -6.01
CA ALA A 3 7.10 0.84 -7.33
C ALA A 3 7.90 1.82 -8.22
N ALA A 4 8.74 2.68 -7.64
CA ALA A 4 9.63 3.57 -8.41
C ALA A 4 10.81 2.78 -9.01
N ASP A 5 11.26 1.69 -8.37
CA ASP A 5 12.28 0.81 -8.94
C ASP A 5 11.83 0.15 -10.26
N TYR A 6 10.52 -0.09 -10.43
CA TYR A 6 9.98 -0.70 -11.66
C TYR A 6 10.12 0.20 -12.89
N THR A 7 10.01 1.53 -12.72
CA THR A 7 10.20 2.46 -13.85
C THR A 7 11.67 2.51 -14.26
N VAL A 8 12.59 2.45 -13.30
CA VAL A 8 14.03 2.37 -13.56
C VAL A 8 14.39 1.11 -14.35
N TRP A 9 13.86 -0.06 -13.97
CA TRP A 9 14.06 -1.29 -14.74
C TRP A 9 13.52 -1.17 -16.16
N LYS A 10 12.30 -0.63 -16.32
CA LYS A 10 11.66 -0.49 -17.63
C LYS A 10 12.43 0.43 -18.57
N ASP A 11 12.92 1.55 -18.05
CA ASP A 11 13.68 2.53 -18.84
C ASP A 11 15.05 2.00 -19.27
N ASN A 12 15.60 1.04 -18.52
CA ASN A 12 16.91 0.43 -18.80
C ASN A 12 16.82 -0.96 -19.43
N PHE A 13 15.63 -1.45 -19.78
CA PHE A 13 15.46 -2.80 -20.34
C PHE A 13 16.28 -3.00 -21.63
N GLY A 14 17.11 -4.04 -21.64
CA GLY A 14 18.06 -4.36 -22.71
C GLY A 14 19.37 -3.57 -22.65
N SER A 15 19.57 -2.71 -21.66
CA SER A 15 20.81 -1.93 -21.52
C SER A 15 21.97 -2.81 -21.06
N ASN A 16 23.17 -2.52 -21.58
CA ASN A 16 24.43 -3.14 -21.15
C ASN A 16 25.42 -2.11 -20.55
N THR A 17 24.98 -0.85 -20.43
CA THR A 17 25.80 0.26 -19.93
C THR A 17 25.17 0.93 -18.71
N ALA A 18 23.84 0.89 -18.61
CA ALA A 18 23.09 1.38 -17.46
C ALA A 18 22.59 0.19 -16.63
N LEU A 19 23.49 -0.34 -15.79
CA LEU A 19 23.29 -1.56 -15.00
C LEU A 19 22.66 -1.30 -13.62
N ALA A 20 22.03 -0.14 -13.42
CA ALA A 20 21.39 0.19 -12.15
C ALA A 20 20.21 -0.76 -11.81
N ALA A 21 19.65 -1.42 -12.83
CA ALA A 21 18.58 -2.42 -12.70
C ALA A 21 19.05 -3.85 -13.01
N ASP A 22 20.36 -4.10 -13.07
CA ASP A 22 20.96 -5.42 -13.22
C ASP A 22 21.00 -6.11 -11.84
N GLY A 23 19.93 -6.83 -11.52
CA GLY A 23 19.72 -7.46 -10.22
C GLY A 23 20.49 -8.77 -10.05
N ASN A 24 20.87 -9.41 -11.15
CA ASN A 24 21.66 -10.65 -11.15
C ASN A 24 23.16 -10.43 -11.44
N LEU A 25 23.57 -9.19 -11.78
CA LEU A 25 24.93 -8.77 -12.10
C LEU A 25 25.53 -9.46 -13.32
N ASN A 26 24.71 -9.80 -14.31
CA ASN A 26 25.15 -10.46 -15.55
C ASN A 26 25.61 -9.48 -16.64
N GLY A 27 25.54 -8.17 -16.40
CA GLY A 27 25.91 -7.12 -17.35
C GLY A 27 24.83 -6.75 -18.36
N VAL A 28 23.59 -7.22 -18.18
CA VAL A 28 22.44 -6.85 -19.00
C VAL A 28 21.19 -6.71 -18.14
N VAL A 29 20.43 -5.64 -18.34
CA VAL A 29 19.11 -5.49 -17.70
C VAL A 29 18.07 -6.25 -18.53
N ASP A 30 17.55 -7.36 -18.04
CA ASP A 30 16.59 -8.20 -18.75
C ASP A 30 15.45 -8.73 -17.85
N ALA A 31 14.73 -9.74 -18.34
CA ALA A 31 13.58 -10.33 -17.64
C ALA A 31 13.98 -11.14 -16.39
N ALA A 32 15.23 -11.63 -16.32
CA ALA A 32 15.73 -12.31 -15.13
C ALA A 32 15.85 -11.32 -13.97
N ASP A 33 16.25 -10.08 -14.22
CA ASP A 33 16.31 -9.03 -13.18
C ASP A 33 14.94 -8.64 -12.64
N TYR A 34 13.94 -8.59 -13.53
CA TYR A 34 12.56 -8.36 -13.12
C TYR A 34 12.05 -9.44 -12.16
N THR A 35 12.50 -10.68 -12.33
CA THR A 35 12.11 -11.79 -11.46
C THR A 35 12.67 -11.59 -10.05
N ILE A 36 13.93 -11.15 -9.94
CA ILE A 36 14.57 -10.79 -8.66
C ILE A 36 13.86 -9.60 -8.01
N TRP A 37 13.52 -8.57 -8.77
CA TRP A 37 12.75 -7.43 -8.25
C TRP A 37 11.39 -7.89 -7.71
N LYS A 38 10.66 -8.72 -8.48
CA LYS A 38 9.34 -9.23 -8.08
C LYS A 38 9.43 -10.04 -6.79
N ASP A 39 10.43 -10.90 -6.67
CA ASP A 39 10.61 -11.74 -5.48
C ASP A 39 10.92 -10.91 -4.22
N ASN A 40 11.53 -9.73 -4.39
CA ASN A 40 11.85 -8.80 -3.30
C ASN A 40 10.82 -7.67 -3.13
N PHE A 41 9.82 -7.59 -4.01
CA PHE A 41 8.83 -6.52 -3.99
C PHE A 41 7.95 -6.64 -2.73
N GLY A 42 7.88 -5.56 -1.93
CA GLY A 42 7.12 -5.54 -0.68
C GLY A 42 7.83 -6.14 0.54
N PHE A 43 9.01 -6.75 0.39
CA PHE A 43 9.78 -7.26 1.53
C PHE A 43 10.20 -6.14 2.51
N ALA A 44 10.49 -4.95 1.99
CA ALA A 44 10.74 -3.75 2.80
C ALA A 44 9.45 -3.13 3.39
N ALA A 45 8.29 -3.37 2.78
CA ALA A 45 7.00 -2.86 3.29
C ALA A 45 6.53 -3.64 4.52
N ALA A 46 6.91 -4.91 4.66
CA ALA A 46 6.64 -5.71 5.86
C ALA A 46 7.39 -5.20 7.11
N ALA A 47 8.47 -4.42 6.93
CA ALA A 47 9.21 -3.79 8.03
C ALA A 47 8.57 -2.46 8.51
N ASN A 48 7.60 -1.91 7.77
CA ASN A 48 6.74 -0.85 8.30
C ASN A 48 5.73 -1.50 9.23
N LEU A 49 6.15 -1.65 10.49
CA LEU A 49 5.31 -2.05 11.62
C LEU A 49 3.94 -1.38 11.48
N ALA A 50 2.88 -2.19 11.51
CA ALA A 50 1.52 -1.71 11.63
C ALA A 50 1.40 -0.86 12.90
N ILE A 51 1.69 0.43 12.80
CA ILE A 51 1.37 1.40 13.82
C ILE A 51 -0.16 1.38 13.84
N ALA A 52 -0.75 0.87 14.93
CA ALA A 52 -2.18 0.79 15.09
C ALA A 52 -2.78 2.14 14.71
N VAL A 53 -3.41 2.22 13.54
CA VAL A 53 -4.09 3.43 13.09
C VAL A 53 -5.27 3.58 14.03
N PRO A 54 -5.29 4.59 14.92
CA PRO A 54 -6.44 4.79 15.79
C PRO A 54 -7.64 5.04 14.88
N GLU A 55 -8.79 4.44 15.14
CA GLU A 55 -10.01 4.65 14.35
C GLU A 55 -10.87 5.78 14.96
N PRO A 56 -10.62 7.08 14.69
CA PRO A 56 -11.48 8.15 15.18
C PRO A 56 -12.86 8.14 14.51
N ALA A 57 -12.95 7.67 13.26
CA ALA A 57 -14.18 7.74 12.47
C ALA A 57 -15.25 6.73 12.92
N ALA A 58 -14.87 5.53 13.34
CA ALA A 58 -15.81 4.49 13.78
C ALA A 58 -16.59 4.93 15.03
N LEU A 59 -15.92 5.57 16.00
CA LEU A 59 -16.55 6.11 17.20
C LEU A 59 -17.51 7.29 16.88
N CYS A 60 -17.13 8.17 15.94
CA CYS A 60 -17.99 9.26 15.49
C CYS A 60 -19.27 8.75 14.80
N MET A 61 -19.17 7.69 14.00
CA MET A 61 -20.34 7.09 13.34
C MET A 61 -21.29 6.43 14.35
N ILE A 62 -20.77 5.70 15.33
CA ILE A 62 -21.62 5.04 16.35
C ILE A 62 -22.35 6.07 17.21
N THR A 63 -21.68 7.13 17.64
CA THR A 63 -22.30 8.18 18.48
C THR A 63 -23.36 8.99 17.74
N THR A 64 -23.15 9.30 16.46
CA THR A 64 -24.16 9.98 15.62
C THR A 64 -25.37 9.09 15.35
N ILE A 65 -25.18 7.79 15.12
CA ILE A 65 -26.28 6.83 14.95
C ILE A 65 -27.07 6.68 16.25
N LEU A 66 -26.39 6.52 17.41
CA LEU A 66 -27.05 6.36 18.70
C LEU A 66 -27.88 7.59 19.09
N THR A 67 -27.34 8.79 18.89
CA THR A 67 -28.07 10.04 19.16
C THR A 67 -29.28 10.19 18.24
N MET A 68 -29.13 9.89 16.94
CA MET A 68 -30.24 9.93 15.98
C MET A 68 -31.36 8.93 16.34
N VAL A 69 -31.01 7.70 16.73
CA VAL A 69 -31.99 6.69 17.16
C VAL A 69 -32.71 7.11 18.45
N CYS A 70 -32.00 7.67 19.42
CA CYS A 70 -32.60 8.20 20.65
C CYS A 70 -33.59 9.34 20.37
N LEU A 71 -33.27 10.25 19.44
CA LEU A 71 -34.14 11.36 19.05
C LEU A 71 -35.41 10.88 18.33
N LEU A 72 -35.27 9.88 17.44
CA LEU A 72 -36.40 9.30 16.71
C LEU A 72 -37.34 8.51 17.64
N ARG A 73 -36.79 7.76 18.61
CA ARG A 73 -37.58 7.03 19.62
C ARG A 73 -38.31 7.94 20.61
N ARG A 74 -37.81 9.15 20.85
CA ARG A 74 -38.48 10.16 21.69
C ARG A 74 -39.68 10.79 20.99
N ARG A 75 -39.62 10.95 19.66
CA ARG A 75 -40.72 11.53 18.86
C ARG A 75 -41.93 10.60 18.71
N THR A 76 -41.71 9.29 18.62
CA THR A 76 -42.81 8.31 18.42
C THR A 76 -43.60 7.99 19.70
N ARG A 77 -43.13 8.41 20.89
CA ARG A 77 -43.81 8.19 22.18
C ARG A 77 -44.81 9.29 22.57
N MET A 78 -45.02 10.31 21.74
CA MET A 78 -45.92 11.46 22.04
C MET A 78 -47.27 11.42 21.27
N TYR A 79 -47.69 10.25 20.78
CA TYR A 79 -49.01 10.05 20.17
C TYR A 79 -49.74 8.88 20.84
#